data_AF-A0A838WHL3-F1
#
_entry.id   AF-A0A838WHL3-F1
#
_cell.length_a   1.000
_cell.length_b   1.000
_cell.length_c   1.000
_cell.angle_alpha   90.00
_cell.angle_beta   90.00
_cell.angle_gamma   90.00
#
_symmetry.space_group_name_H-M   'P 1'
#
loop_
_entity.id
_entity.type
_entity.pdbx_description
1 polymer ?
#
loop_
_entity_poly.entity_id
_entity_poly.type
_entity_poly.pdbx_seq_one_letter_code
_entity_poly.pdbx_strand_id
1 'polypeptide(L)'
;MARVLMWLALWLTASVGIAVPFAAAQDQPPLRARVSLGLDPDTVTVGDPFRIAVRVDAPAGASVEFGDFPEDEALQPLAPARILPDTPRPGMHTAVYPLVAWRTGTILAPVILVRVAAPDAEPRTFRVSLPVPSVRSVLPADTAGIEPRAAKDILTTERIIPRWLLLMLVLLLLLGAAAVWRWASLRRISPPSNPPHRPREEALAELERARSLGLVEAGDWKGFFSLVSDALRTYLMAVSPQLGADLTTGEITNAVQRERVEPDAAAALEQVLRAADLVKFARYSPSELEAEATWSAAREVIERIEPARPADAELPGVAA
;
A
#
# COMPACT_ATOMS: atom_id res chain seq x y z
N MET A 1 88.05 -48.94 -88.33
CA MET A 1 87.38 -50.15 -87.79
C MET A 1 86.02 -49.70 -87.26
N ALA A 2 84.92 -50.27 -87.78
CA ALA A 2 84.19 -51.40 -87.17
C ALA A 2 83.50 -50.96 -85.84
N ARG A 3 82.18 -50.72 -85.86
CA ARG A 3 81.09 -51.70 -85.63
C ARG A 3 81.01 -52.13 -84.14
N VAL A 4 80.00 -51.75 -83.35
CA VAL A 4 78.53 -51.98 -83.43
C VAL A 4 78.09 -53.22 -82.62
N LEU A 5 77.03 -53.07 -81.82
CA LEU A 5 76.26 -54.08 -81.04
C LEU A 5 76.92 -54.74 -79.80
N MET A 6 76.28 -54.59 -78.62
CA MET A 6 75.74 -55.66 -77.71
C MET A 6 75.12 -54.96 -76.46
N TRP A 7 73.78 -54.87 -76.28
CA TRP A 7 72.77 -55.85 -75.79
C TRP A 7 72.63 -55.96 -74.25
N LEU A 8 71.38 -56.00 -73.75
CA LEU A 8 70.92 -56.18 -72.34
C LEU A 8 71.29 -55.01 -71.38
N ALA A 9 70.63 -54.70 -70.24
CA ALA A 9 69.49 -55.24 -69.46
C ALA A 9 69.01 -54.13 -68.46
N LEU A 10 67.86 -54.15 -67.73
CA LEU A 10 66.57 -54.86 -67.82
C LEU A 10 65.56 -54.28 -66.76
N TRP A 11 64.50 -53.55 -67.17
CA TRP A 11 63.39 -52.99 -66.34
C TRP A 11 63.85 -51.96 -65.27
N LEU A 12 63.04 -51.21 -64.50
CA LEU A 12 61.57 -51.05 -64.21
C LEU A 12 61.26 -49.50 -64.33
N THR A 13 60.06 -48.90 -64.45
CA THR A 13 58.63 -49.29 -64.28
C THR A 13 57.70 -48.37 -65.18
N ALA A 14 56.44 -48.14 -64.79
CA ALA A 14 55.45 -47.20 -65.35
C ALA A 14 55.80 -45.70 -65.03
N SER A 15 55.41 -44.66 -65.79
CA SER A 15 54.15 -44.32 -66.48
C SER A 15 52.99 -43.98 -65.51
N VAL A 16 52.16 -42.96 -65.68
CA VAL A 16 51.77 -42.18 -66.89
C VAL A 16 51.71 -40.67 -66.57
N GLY A 17 52.04 -39.80 -67.54
CA GLY A 17 51.72 -38.37 -67.52
C GLY A 17 50.93 -37.97 -68.78
N ILE A 18 49.64 -37.64 -68.64
CA ILE A 18 48.80 -37.17 -69.75
C ILE A 18 48.90 -35.65 -69.87
N ALA A 19 49.19 -35.16 -71.08
CA ALA A 19 49.13 -33.74 -71.38
C ALA A 19 47.67 -33.27 -71.48
N VAL A 20 47.26 -32.40 -70.56
CA VAL A 20 45.94 -31.74 -70.60
C VAL A 20 46.03 -30.50 -71.51
N PRO A 21 45.14 -30.32 -72.50
CA PRO A 21 45.15 -29.14 -73.35
C PRO A 21 44.72 -27.89 -72.57
N PHE A 22 45.27 -26.74 -72.97
CA PHE A 22 44.98 -25.44 -72.36
C PHE A 22 43.55 -24.98 -72.69
N ALA A 23 42.59 -25.34 -71.83
CA ALA A 23 41.23 -24.81 -71.90
C ALA A 23 41.28 -23.31 -71.56
N ALA A 24 40.79 -22.46 -72.47
CA ALA A 24 40.74 -21.02 -72.25
C ALA A 24 39.90 -20.70 -71.00
N ALA A 25 40.31 -19.66 -70.25
CA ALA A 25 39.51 -19.15 -69.15
C ALA A 25 38.14 -18.70 -69.69
N GLN A 26 37.09 -19.44 -69.37
CA GLN A 26 35.73 -18.99 -69.64
C GLN A 26 35.41 -17.86 -68.68
N ASP A 27 35.05 -16.69 -69.22
CA ASP A 27 34.38 -15.65 -68.47
C ASP A 27 33.13 -16.26 -67.80
N GLN A 28 33.22 -16.51 -66.49
CA GLN A 28 32.05 -16.90 -65.73
C GLN A 28 31.01 -15.78 -65.88
N PRO A 29 29.78 -16.06 -66.35
CA PRO A 29 28.78 -15.01 -66.53
C PRO A 29 28.57 -14.32 -65.18
N PRO A 30 28.69 -12.99 -65.10
CA PRO A 30 28.63 -12.30 -63.82
C PRO A 30 27.27 -12.59 -63.16
N LEU A 31 27.30 -12.94 -61.87
CA LEU A 31 26.12 -13.16 -61.04
C LEU A 31 25.27 -11.88 -61.00
N ARG A 32 24.36 -11.75 -61.97
CA ARG A 32 23.41 -10.63 -62.15
C ARG A 32 22.24 -10.74 -61.17
N ALA A 33 22.56 -10.89 -59.88
CA ALA A 33 21.58 -10.82 -58.81
C ALA A 33 20.92 -9.43 -58.84
N ARG A 34 19.63 -9.35 -59.21
CA ARG A 34 18.92 -8.08 -59.27
C ARG A 34 18.25 -7.81 -57.93
N VAL A 35 18.84 -6.90 -57.17
CA VAL A 35 18.20 -6.36 -55.96
C VAL A 35 17.17 -5.31 -56.38
N SER A 36 15.99 -5.38 -55.78
CA SER A 36 14.92 -4.38 -55.91
C SER A 36 14.36 -4.06 -54.52
N LEU A 37 14.03 -2.80 -54.31
CA LEU A 37 13.70 -2.24 -53.00
C LEU A 37 12.30 -1.60 -53.05
N GLY A 38 11.47 -1.91 -52.06
CA GLY A 38 10.18 -1.28 -51.83
C GLY A 38 10.14 -0.65 -50.44
N LEU A 39 9.44 0.47 -50.33
CA LEU A 39 9.23 1.23 -49.10
C LEU A 39 7.74 1.53 -49.00
N ASP A 40 7.12 1.21 -47.85
CA ASP A 40 5.68 1.41 -47.63
C ASP A 40 5.39 1.77 -46.15
N PRO A 41 4.82 2.96 -45.86
CA PRO A 41 4.64 4.11 -46.76
C PRO A 41 5.97 4.87 -47.03
N ASP A 42 5.98 5.77 -48.01
CA ASP A 42 7.13 6.64 -48.33
C ASP A 42 7.34 7.80 -47.34
N THR A 43 6.29 8.13 -46.59
CA THR A 43 6.18 9.27 -45.68
C THR A 43 5.62 8.76 -44.36
N VAL A 44 6.32 9.03 -43.26
CA VAL A 44 5.99 8.55 -41.90
C VAL A 44 6.06 9.72 -40.92
N THR A 45 5.46 9.60 -39.75
CA THR A 45 5.76 10.49 -38.62
C THR A 45 6.65 9.79 -37.58
N VAL A 46 7.17 10.54 -36.60
CA VAL A 46 8.03 9.97 -35.54
C VAL A 46 7.25 8.94 -34.73
N GLY A 47 7.77 7.71 -34.68
CA GLY A 47 7.12 6.58 -33.99
C GLY A 47 6.18 5.75 -34.87
N ASP A 48 5.90 6.15 -36.12
CA ASP A 48 5.08 5.33 -37.02
C ASP A 48 5.84 4.07 -37.50
N PRO A 49 5.20 2.90 -37.51
CA PRO A 49 5.79 1.68 -38.05
C PRO A 49 5.68 1.63 -39.58
N PHE A 50 6.79 1.38 -40.27
CA PHE A 50 6.85 1.25 -41.73
C PHE A 50 7.59 -0.01 -42.16
N ARG A 51 7.62 -0.31 -43.46
CA ARG A 51 8.19 -1.55 -43.99
C ARG A 51 9.14 -1.28 -45.15
N ILE A 52 10.32 -1.89 -45.08
CA ILE A 52 11.24 -2.00 -46.22
C ILE A 52 11.20 -3.44 -46.74
N ALA A 53 10.85 -3.59 -48.02
CA ALA A 53 10.88 -4.87 -48.72
C ALA A 53 12.14 -4.96 -49.59
N VAL A 54 12.98 -5.96 -49.34
CA VAL A 54 14.19 -6.24 -50.10
C VAL A 54 13.97 -7.52 -50.89
N ARG A 55 13.92 -7.42 -52.22
CA ARG A 55 13.74 -8.55 -53.13
C ARG A 55 15.00 -8.78 -53.94
N VAL A 56 15.44 -10.04 -53.99
CA VAL A 56 16.64 -10.47 -54.69
C VAL A 56 16.22 -11.51 -55.72
N ASP A 57 16.42 -11.18 -57.00
CA ASP A 57 16.24 -12.09 -58.14
C ASP A 57 17.58 -12.81 -58.37
N ALA A 58 17.63 -14.11 -58.07
CA ALA A 58 18.83 -14.96 -58.07
C ALA A 58 18.66 -16.19 -58.99
N PRO A 59 19.74 -16.75 -59.55
CA PRO A 59 19.63 -17.95 -60.40
C PRO A 59 19.07 -19.14 -59.61
N ALA A 60 18.16 -19.89 -60.24
CA ALA A 60 17.46 -21.00 -59.62
C ALA A 60 18.42 -22.03 -59.00
N GLY A 61 18.22 -22.33 -57.71
CA GLY A 61 19.08 -23.23 -56.92
C GLY A 61 20.14 -22.53 -56.07
N ALA A 62 20.35 -21.21 -56.22
CA ALA A 62 21.13 -20.44 -55.26
C ALA A 62 20.36 -20.23 -53.94
N SER A 63 21.07 -20.21 -52.81
CA SER A 63 20.53 -19.75 -51.54
C SER A 63 20.85 -18.28 -51.31
N VAL A 64 19.91 -17.56 -50.69
CA VAL A 64 20.07 -16.14 -50.32
C VAL A 64 19.84 -15.97 -48.83
N GLU A 65 20.90 -15.60 -48.11
CA GLU A 65 20.87 -15.25 -46.70
C GLU A 65 20.73 -13.72 -46.59
N PHE A 66 19.65 -13.25 -45.98
CA PHE A 66 19.46 -11.85 -45.65
C PHE A 66 20.04 -11.59 -44.25
N GLY A 67 21.03 -10.72 -44.14
CA GLY A 67 21.58 -10.31 -42.85
C GLY A 67 20.64 -9.39 -42.08
N ASP A 68 20.82 -9.33 -40.76
CA ASP A 68 20.04 -8.46 -39.88
C ASP A 68 20.20 -6.96 -40.22
N PHE A 69 19.23 -6.17 -39.78
CA PHE A 69 19.28 -4.72 -39.86
C PHE A 69 20.29 -4.17 -38.83
N PRO A 70 21.21 -3.26 -39.21
CA PRO A 70 22.21 -2.74 -38.28
C PRO A 70 21.58 -1.90 -37.16
N GLU A 71 22.18 -1.92 -35.97
CA GLU A 71 21.75 -1.06 -34.86
C GLU A 71 21.98 0.43 -35.20
N ASP A 72 20.92 1.23 -35.12
CA ASP A 72 20.93 2.67 -35.40
C ASP A 72 19.96 3.40 -34.44
N GLU A 73 20.28 4.63 -34.04
CA GLU A 73 19.46 5.42 -33.11
C GLU A 73 18.21 6.04 -33.77
N ALA A 74 18.28 6.33 -35.06
CA ALA A 74 17.22 6.97 -35.83
C ALA A 74 16.25 5.95 -36.43
N LEU A 75 16.73 4.75 -36.79
CA LEU A 75 15.96 3.65 -37.38
C LEU A 75 16.15 2.34 -36.59
N GLN A 76 15.06 1.81 -36.02
CA GLN A 76 15.12 0.58 -35.23
C GLN A 76 14.19 -0.51 -35.79
N PRO A 77 14.61 -1.79 -35.75
CA PRO A 77 13.75 -2.91 -36.12
C PRO A 77 12.68 -3.15 -35.05
N LEU A 78 11.40 -3.10 -35.46
CA LEU A 78 10.26 -3.35 -34.58
C LEU A 78 10.03 -4.85 -34.32
N ALA A 79 10.49 -5.71 -35.24
CA ALA A 79 10.49 -7.16 -35.13
C ALA A 79 11.54 -7.77 -36.09
N PRO A 80 11.94 -9.05 -35.92
CA PRO A 80 12.83 -9.74 -36.85
C PRO A 80 12.33 -9.71 -38.30
N ALA A 81 13.28 -9.74 -39.24
CA ALA A 81 12.99 -9.73 -40.67
C ALA A 81 12.14 -10.93 -41.09
N ARG A 82 11.09 -10.69 -41.88
CA ARG A 82 10.19 -11.74 -42.38
C ARG A 82 10.56 -12.11 -43.80
N ILE A 83 11.08 -13.32 -43.99
CA ILE A 83 11.33 -13.88 -45.32
C ILE A 83 10.00 -14.43 -45.87
N LEU A 84 9.61 -13.99 -47.07
CA LEU A 84 8.45 -14.49 -47.80
C LEU A 84 8.90 -15.60 -48.78
N PRO A 85 8.05 -16.62 -49.02
CA PRO A 85 8.35 -17.68 -49.99
C PRO A 85 8.35 -17.14 -51.44
N ASP A 86 9.07 -17.86 -52.31
CA ASP A 86 9.34 -17.58 -53.74
C ASP A 86 8.09 -17.58 -54.66
N THR A 87 7.10 -16.75 -54.34
CA THR A 87 5.86 -16.58 -55.12
C THR A 87 5.89 -15.20 -55.79
N PRO A 88 5.78 -15.08 -57.14
CA PRO A 88 5.33 -16.09 -58.11
C PRO A 88 6.46 -16.63 -59.02
N ARG A 89 7.73 -16.57 -58.63
CA ARG A 89 8.86 -17.08 -59.42
C ARG A 89 9.93 -17.74 -58.53
N PRO A 90 10.41 -18.96 -58.86
CA PRO A 90 11.51 -19.59 -58.13
C PRO A 90 12.82 -18.80 -58.32
N GLY A 91 13.56 -18.59 -57.24
CA GLY A 91 14.76 -17.74 -57.20
C GLY A 91 14.47 -16.26 -56.87
N MET A 92 13.21 -15.90 -56.58
CA MET A 92 12.79 -14.53 -56.24
C MET A 92 12.55 -14.37 -54.74
N HIS A 93 13.63 -14.42 -53.95
CA HIS A 93 13.54 -14.30 -52.50
C HIS A 93 13.20 -12.86 -52.08
N THR A 94 12.30 -12.69 -51.11
CA THR A 94 11.89 -11.38 -50.60
C THR A 94 11.89 -11.34 -49.07
N ALA A 95 12.68 -10.46 -48.47
CA ALA A 95 12.65 -10.17 -47.03
C ALA A 95 11.93 -8.84 -46.75
N VAL A 96 11.15 -8.78 -45.67
CA VAL A 96 10.46 -7.57 -45.20
C VAL A 96 10.92 -7.23 -43.79
N TYR A 97 11.48 -6.02 -43.66
CA TYR A 97 11.96 -5.45 -42.40
C TYR A 97 10.91 -4.47 -41.87
N PRO A 98 10.23 -4.76 -40.74
CA PRO A 98 9.37 -3.80 -40.07
C PRO A 98 10.22 -2.87 -39.20
N LEU A 99 10.20 -1.57 -39.49
CA LEU A 99 11.05 -0.56 -38.85
C LEU A 99 10.21 0.54 -38.20
N VAL A 100 10.80 1.28 -37.27
CA VAL A 100 10.26 2.52 -36.70
C VAL A 100 11.32 3.63 -36.76
N ALA A 101 10.89 4.87 -37.00
CA ALA A 101 11.77 6.04 -37.05
C ALA A 101 11.62 6.93 -35.81
N TRP A 102 12.70 7.16 -35.08
CA TRP A 102 12.70 7.95 -33.83
C TRP A 102 13.23 9.38 -33.99
N ARG A 103 13.89 9.72 -35.11
CA ARG A 103 14.48 11.04 -35.35
C ARG A 103 13.97 11.66 -36.66
N THR A 104 13.57 12.92 -36.62
CA THR A 104 13.22 13.71 -37.80
C THR A 104 14.47 14.23 -38.52
N GLY A 105 14.47 14.21 -39.86
CA GLY A 105 15.51 14.84 -40.68
C GLY A 105 16.12 13.88 -41.70
N THR A 106 17.29 14.22 -42.23
CA THR A 106 18.06 13.38 -43.15
C THR A 106 18.75 12.25 -42.41
N ILE A 107 18.09 11.10 -42.28
CA ILE A 107 18.70 9.86 -41.79
C ILE A 107 19.62 9.29 -42.88
N LEU A 108 20.75 8.70 -42.49
CA LEU A 108 21.67 8.03 -43.41
C LEU A 108 21.05 6.73 -43.93
N ALA A 109 21.26 6.40 -45.20
CA ALA A 109 20.73 5.18 -45.80
C ALA A 109 21.40 3.93 -45.17
N PRO A 110 20.66 3.09 -44.41
CA PRO A 110 21.25 1.94 -43.74
C PRO A 110 21.63 0.86 -44.76
N VAL A 111 22.73 0.16 -44.50
CA VAL A 111 23.30 -0.83 -45.43
C VAL A 111 23.22 -2.22 -44.80
N ILE A 112 22.39 -3.09 -45.37
CA ILE A 112 22.36 -4.51 -45.00
C ILE A 112 23.32 -5.32 -45.87
N LEU A 113 23.70 -6.50 -45.37
CA LEU A 113 24.48 -7.49 -46.09
C LEU A 113 23.56 -8.59 -46.60
N VAL A 114 23.58 -8.86 -47.90
CA VAL A 114 22.86 -9.98 -48.53
C VAL A 114 23.88 -10.95 -49.08
N ARG A 115 23.88 -12.19 -48.61
CA ARG A 115 24.78 -13.24 -49.08
C ARG A 115 24.06 -14.11 -50.10
N VAL A 116 24.70 -14.35 -51.24
CA VAL A 116 24.17 -15.24 -52.29
C VAL A 116 25.19 -16.35 -52.52
N ALA A 117 24.80 -17.59 -52.28
CA ALA A 117 25.59 -18.78 -52.57
C ALA A 117 24.91 -19.56 -53.71
N ALA A 118 25.54 -19.59 -54.88
CA ALA A 118 25.10 -20.46 -55.97
C ALA A 118 25.80 -21.83 -55.86
N PRO A 119 25.18 -22.94 -56.29
CA PRO A 119 25.72 -24.27 -56.08
C PRO A 119 27.12 -24.49 -56.68
N ASP A 120 27.44 -23.78 -57.77
CA ASP A 120 28.73 -23.87 -58.48
C ASP A 120 29.62 -22.61 -58.33
N ALA A 121 29.39 -21.75 -57.32
CA ALA A 121 30.19 -20.52 -57.13
C ALA A 121 30.43 -20.14 -55.66
N GLU A 122 31.56 -19.49 -55.38
CA GLU A 122 31.86 -18.95 -54.05
C GLU A 122 30.79 -17.95 -53.57
N PRO A 123 30.40 -17.98 -52.28
CA PRO A 123 29.33 -17.17 -51.74
C PRO A 123 29.69 -15.68 -51.74
N ARG A 124 28.95 -14.88 -52.50
CA ARG A 124 29.19 -13.43 -52.64
C ARG A 124 28.30 -12.63 -51.70
N THR A 125 28.90 -11.70 -50.97
CA THR A 125 28.19 -10.76 -50.09
C THR A 125 27.99 -9.42 -50.80
N PHE A 126 26.74 -9.05 -51.05
CA PHE A 126 26.33 -7.77 -51.61
C PHE A 126 25.99 -6.80 -50.48
N ARG A 127 26.46 -5.54 -50.60
CA ARG A 127 26.07 -4.44 -49.71
C ARG A 127 24.86 -3.73 -50.33
N VAL A 128 23.73 -3.74 -49.65
CA VAL A 128 22.47 -3.16 -50.14
C VAL A 128 22.10 -1.96 -49.29
N SER A 129 22.22 -0.76 -49.85
CA SER A 129 21.72 0.47 -49.23
C SER A 129 20.21 0.55 -49.37
N LEU A 130 19.51 0.73 -48.25
CA LEU A 130 18.04 0.75 -48.19
C LEU A 130 17.48 2.18 -48.35
N PRO A 131 16.26 2.34 -48.90
CA PRO A 131 15.58 3.63 -48.96
C PRO A 131 15.18 4.11 -47.57
N VAL A 132 15.21 5.43 -47.36
CA VAL A 132 14.82 6.10 -46.11
C VAL A 132 13.51 6.85 -46.35
N PRO A 133 12.47 6.69 -45.50
CA PRO A 133 11.22 7.44 -45.62
C PRO A 133 11.36 8.90 -45.19
N SER A 134 10.45 9.75 -45.67
CA SER A 134 10.36 11.14 -45.23
C SER A 134 9.70 11.22 -43.85
N VAL A 135 10.53 11.35 -42.80
CA VAL A 135 10.07 11.40 -41.39
C VAL A 135 9.62 12.81 -41.01
N ARG A 136 8.30 13.01 -40.92
CA ARG A 136 7.68 14.27 -40.50
C ARG A 136 7.62 14.39 -38.97
N SER A 137 7.78 15.61 -38.47
CA SER A 137 7.51 15.94 -37.08
C SER A 137 6.01 15.94 -36.79
N VAL A 138 5.63 15.44 -35.61
CA VAL A 138 4.25 15.53 -35.08
C VAL A 138 4.04 16.85 -34.29
N LEU A 139 5.11 17.60 -34.02
CA LEU A 139 4.99 18.90 -33.33
C LEU A 139 4.21 19.90 -34.21
N PRO A 140 3.17 20.58 -33.67
CA PRO A 140 2.51 21.68 -34.36
C PRO A 140 3.49 22.78 -34.76
N ALA A 141 3.29 23.39 -35.93
CA ALA A 141 4.15 24.47 -36.44
C ALA A 141 4.26 25.66 -35.47
N ASP A 142 3.19 25.94 -34.71
CA ASP A 142 3.13 27.00 -33.69
C ASP A 142 3.96 26.72 -32.41
N THR A 143 4.68 25.59 -32.32
CA THR A 143 5.53 25.29 -31.15
C THR A 143 6.82 26.12 -31.12
N ALA A 144 7.13 26.87 -32.19
CA ALA A 144 8.31 27.73 -32.35
C ALA A 144 8.27 29.01 -31.48
N GLY A 145 8.28 28.81 -30.16
CA GLY A 145 8.22 29.89 -29.15
C GLY A 145 7.74 29.44 -27.77
N ILE A 146 7.29 28.18 -27.62
CA ILE A 146 6.92 27.62 -26.32
C ILE A 146 8.20 27.13 -25.64
N GLU A 147 8.75 27.93 -24.72
CA GLU A 147 9.82 27.47 -23.84
C GLU A 147 9.37 26.20 -23.08
N PRO A 148 10.16 25.11 -23.08
CA PRO A 148 9.86 23.94 -22.27
C PRO A 148 9.79 24.34 -20.80
N ARG A 149 8.59 24.25 -20.21
CA ARG A 149 8.42 24.48 -18.77
C ARG A 149 9.40 23.59 -18.01
N ALA A 150 10.16 24.19 -17.10
CA ALA A 150 11.11 23.46 -16.26
C ALA A 150 10.46 22.20 -15.68
N ALA A 151 11.20 21.09 -15.71
CA ALA A 151 10.71 19.82 -15.21
C ALA A 151 10.14 20.02 -13.80
N LYS A 152 8.91 19.54 -13.57
CA LYS A 152 8.29 19.62 -12.24
C LYS A 152 9.24 18.98 -11.24
N ASP A 153 9.50 19.71 -10.16
CA ASP A 153 10.38 19.23 -9.11
C ASP A 153 9.92 17.85 -8.63
N ILE A 154 10.86 16.93 -8.55
CA ILE A 154 10.59 15.59 -8.03
C ILE A 154 10.27 15.77 -6.55
N LEU A 155 9.06 15.39 -6.14
CA LEU A 155 8.65 15.45 -4.74
C LEU A 155 9.55 14.53 -3.91
N THR A 156 10.66 15.07 -3.43
CA THR A 156 11.64 14.37 -2.60
C THR A 156 10.93 13.89 -1.35
N THR A 157 11.15 12.63 -0.98
CA THR A 157 10.52 12.02 0.20
C THR A 157 11.18 12.51 1.51
N GLU A 158 11.63 13.77 1.53
CA GLU A 158 11.70 14.60 2.73
C GLU A 158 10.27 14.91 3.21
N ARG A 159 9.54 13.85 3.55
CA ARG A 159 8.28 13.88 4.30
C ARG A 159 8.60 14.19 5.76
N ILE A 160 9.26 15.33 5.97
CA ILE A 160 9.48 15.96 7.26
C ILE A 160 8.12 15.99 7.94
N ILE A 161 7.97 15.25 9.04
CA ILE A 161 6.74 15.27 9.84
C ILE A 161 6.55 16.75 10.23
N PRO A 162 5.54 17.44 9.66
CA PRO A 162 5.48 18.89 9.74
C PRO A 162 5.33 19.26 11.21
N ARG A 163 6.09 20.27 11.66
CA ARG A 163 6.34 20.51 13.10
C ARG A 163 5.06 20.63 13.95
N TRP A 164 3.93 21.01 13.35
CA TRP A 164 2.61 21.01 14.00
C TRP A 164 2.10 19.63 14.41
N LEU A 165 2.41 18.54 13.68
CA LEU A 165 2.08 17.17 14.09
C LEU A 165 2.90 16.72 15.31
N LEU A 166 4.18 17.12 15.39
CA LEU A 166 5.00 16.87 16.58
C LEU A 166 4.47 17.64 17.79
N LEU A 167 4.11 18.91 17.61
CA LEU A 167 3.47 19.72 18.66
C LEU A 167 2.12 19.15 19.11
N MET A 168 1.31 18.63 18.17
CA MET A 168 0.03 17.97 18.48
C MET A 168 0.23 16.67 19.26
N LEU A 169 1.23 15.86 18.92
CA LEU A 169 1.60 14.67 19.69
C LEU A 169 2.07 15.02 21.12
N VAL A 170 2.90 16.06 21.27
CA VAL A 170 3.34 16.55 22.59
C VAL A 170 2.15 17.07 23.40
N LEU A 171 1.23 17.81 22.79
CA LEU A 171 0.01 18.28 23.44
C LEU A 171 -0.89 17.12 23.89
N LEU A 172 -1.06 16.10 23.04
CA LEU A 172 -1.84 14.90 23.35
C LEU A 172 -1.21 14.10 24.51
N LEU A 173 0.11 13.97 24.55
CA LEU A 173 0.84 13.36 25.66
C LEU A 173 0.71 14.16 26.96
N LEU A 174 0.76 15.49 26.90
CA LEU A 174 0.54 16.36 28.07
C LEU A 174 -0.90 16.28 28.59
N LEU A 175 -1.89 16.25 27.71
CA LEU A 175 -3.30 16.06 28.08
C LEU A 175 -3.55 14.67 28.66
N GLY A 176 -2.96 13.62 28.08
CA GLY A 176 -3.00 12.27 28.61
C GLY A 176 -2.34 12.15 29.99
N ALA A 177 -1.16 12.74 30.17
CA ALA A 177 -0.47 12.81 31.45
C ALA A 177 -1.26 13.59 32.50
N ALA A 178 -1.88 14.72 32.13
CA ALA A 178 -2.74 15.50 33.02
C ALA A 178 -4.03 14.74 33.40
N ALA A 179 -4.64 14.00 32.47
CA ALA A 179 -5.80 13.16 32.73
C ALA A 179 -5.46 11.98 33.65
N VAL A 180 -4.35 11.28 33.40
CA VAL A 180 -3.84 10.19 34.25
C VAL A 180 -3.44 10.74 35.63
N TRP A 181 -2.76 11.88 35.71
CA TRP A 181 -2.40 12.51 36.98
C TRP A 181 -3.65 12.95 37.77
N ARG A 182 -4.67 13.53 37.11
CA ARG A 182 -5.94 13.89 37.76
C ARG A 182 -6.68 12.64 38.26
N TRP A 183 -6.80 11.60 37.43
CA TRP A 183 -7.46 10.34 37.81
C TRP A 183 -6.71 9.61 38.94
N ALA A 184 -5.38 9.58 38.87
CA ALA A 184 -4.53 9.07 39.93
C ALA A 184 -4.58 9.95 41.19
N SER A 185 -4.74 11.28 41.08
CA SER A 185 -4.92 12.17 42.22
C SER A 185 -6.27 11.92 42.91
N LEU A 186 -7.35 11.75 42.14
CA LEU A 186 -8.66 11.36 42.69
C LEU A 186 -8.57 10.00 43.41
N ARG A 187 -7.86 9.02 42.83
CA ARG A 187 -7.60 7.71 43.45
C ARG A 187 -6.53 7.69 44.55
N ARG A 188 -5.76 8.77 44.72
CA ARG A 188 -4.82 8.99 45.83
C ARG A 188 -5.44 9.77 46.98
N ILE A 189 -6.70 10.19 46.86
CA ILE A 189 -7.57 10.55 47.99
C ILE A 189 -8.20 9.26 48.56
N SER A 190 -7.37 8.24 48.73
CA SER A 190 -7.59 7.12 49.65
C SER A 190 -6.42 7.18 50.63
N PRO A 191 -6.64 7.55 51.91
CA PRO A 191 -5.56 7.72 52.86
C PRO A 191 -4.84 6.38 53.14
N PRO A 192 -3.57 6.40 53.59
CA PRO A 192 -2.84 5.19 53.91
C PRO A 192 -3.48 4.46 55.09
N SER A 193 -4.10 3.31 54.82
CA SER A 193 -4.60 2.35 55.82
C SER A 193 -5.39 2.99 56.98
N ASN A 194 -6.58 3.51 56.70
CA ASN A 194 -7.53 3.87 57.76
C ASN A 194 -7.74 2.68 58.74
N PRO A 195 -8.02 2.94 60.03
CA PRO A 195 -8.55 1.93 60.95
C PRO A 195 -9.84 1.31 60.36
N PRO A 196 -10.26 0.10 60.81
CA PRO A 196 -11.30 -0.69 60.15
C PRO A 196 -12.50 0.14 59.70
N HIS A 197 -12.82 0.04 58.40
CA HIS A 197 -13.77 0.91 57.69
C HIS A 197 -15.01 1.23 58.53
N ARG A 198 -15.39 2.50 58.52
CA ARG A 198 -16.59 2.98 59.20
C ARG A 198 -17.54 3.63 58.20
N PRO A 199 -18.24 2.85 57.35
CA PRO A 199 -19.12 3.40 56.31
C PRO A 199 -20.16 4.39 56.85
N ARG A 200 -20.61 4.19 58.10
CA ARG A 200 -21.57 5.09 58.77
C ARG A 200 -20.97 6.48 59.02
N GLU A 201 -19.74 6.56 59.51
CA GLU A 201 -19.06 7.85 59.73
C GLU A 201 -18.72 8.53 58.39
N GLU A 202 -18.28 7.75 57.39
CA GLU A 202 -17.96 8.25 56.04
C GLU A 202 -19.21 8.79 55.31
N ALA A 203 -20.35 8.08 55.38
CA ALA A 203 -21.59 8.49 54.73
C ALA A 203 -22.32 9.63 55.46
N LEU A 204 -22.30 9.67 56.80
CA LEU A 204 -22.80 10.81 57.56
C LEU A 204 -22.00 12.09 57.27
N ALA A 205 -20.67 11.97 57.10
CA ALA A 205 -19.83 13.11 56.73
C ALA A 205 -20.16 13.67 55.33
N GLU A 206 -20.44 12.81 54.33
CA GLU A 206 -20.82 13.28 52.99
C GLU A 206 -22.27 13.82 52.94
N LEU A 207 -23.19 13.32 53.79
CA LEU A 207 -24.50 13.96 54.00
C LEU A 207 -24.38 15.35 54.63
N GLU A 208 -23.59 15.50 55.69
CA GLU A 208 -23.37 16.81 56.33
C GLU A 208 -22.67 17.78 55.38
N ARG A 209 -21.76 17.29 54.54
CA ARG A 209 -21.15 18.05 53.45
C ARG A 209 -22.16 18.50 52.39
N ALA A 210 -23.10 17.65 52.00
CA ALA A 210 -24.16 18.02 51.05
C ALA A 210 -24.99 19.21 51.56
N ARG A 211 -25.23 19.26 52.88
CA ARG A 211 -25.84 20.39 53.59
C ARG A 211 -24.92 21.61 53.65
N SER A 212 -23.67 21.43 54.08
CA SER A 212 -22.72 22.54 54.30
C SER A 212 -22.27 23.28 53.03
N LEU A 213 -22.60 22.76 51.85
CA LEU A 213 -22.25 23.38 50.56
C LEU A 213 -23.21 24.51 50.13
N GLY A 214 -24.31 24.76 50.85
CA GLY A 214 -25.24 25.86 50.56
C GLY A 214 -26.02 25.70 49.25
N LEU A 215 -26.20 24.46 48.78
CA LEU A 215 -26.77 24.16 47.46
C LEU A 215 -28.28 24.43 47.40
N VAL A 216 -28.98 24.32 48.54
CA VAL A 216 -30.41 24.63 48.67
C VAL A 216 -30.63 26.14 48.51
N GLU A 217 -29.84 26.94 49.22
CA GLU A 217 -29.86 28.40 49.21
C GLU A 217 -29.39 28.98 47.86
N ALA A 218 -28.52 28.25 47.14
CA ALA A 218 -28.11 28.55 45.77
C ALA A 218 -29.14 28.10 44.70
N GLY A 219 -30.20 27.38 45.09
CA GLY A 219 -31.21 26.83 44.18
C GLY A 219 -30.75 25.63 43.33
N ASP A 220 -29.59 25.04 43.61
CA ASP A 220 -29.12 23.81 42.96
C ASP A 220 -29.69 22.56 43.65
N TRP A 221 -31.01 22.42 43.55
CA TRP A 221 -31.74 21.24 43.98
C TRP A 221 -31.15 19.96 43.38
N LYS A 222 -30.69 20.02 42.12
CA LYS A 222 -30.14 18.84 41.45
C LYS A 222 -28.81 18.41 42.06
N GLY A 223 -27.92 19.35 42.38
CA GLY A 223 -26.68 19.09 43.11
C GLY A 223 -26.96 18.50 44.48
N PHE A 224 -27.82 19.15 45.28
CA PHE A 224 -28.15 18.71 46.64
C PHE A 224 -28.74 17.28 46.68
N PHE A 225 -29.83 17.05 45.94
CA PHE A 225 -30.48 15.73 45.90
C PHE A 225 -29.61 14.66 45.24
N SER A 226 -28.64 15.03 44.40
CA SER A 226 -27.61 14.08 43.94
C SER A 226 -26.73 13.63 45.10
N LEU A 227 -26.01 14.56 45.75
CA LEU A 227 -25.10 14.23 46.85
C LEU A 227 -25.79 13.43 47.97
N VAL A 228 -27.02 13.80 48.36
CA VAL A 228 -27.79 13.07 49.38
C VAL A 228 -28.07 11.62 48.96
N SER A 229 -28.54 11.40 47.74
CA SER A 229 -28.84 10.04 47.25
C SER A 229 -27.60 9.21 46.93
N ASP A 230 -26.50 9.87 46.56
CA ASP A 230 -25.25 9.22 46.16
C ASP A 230 -24.46 8.80 47.42
N ALA A 231 -24.46 9.62 48.48
CA ALA A 231 -23.95 9.23 49.81
C ALA A 231 -24.73 8.04 50.40
N LEU A 232 -26.07 8.06 50.28
CA LEU A 232 -26.92 6.96 50.75
C LEU A 232 -26.69 5.67 49.96
N ARG A 233 -26.53 5.73 48.63
CA ARG A 233 -26.14 4.59 47.80
C ARG A 233 -24.76 4.06 48.17
N THR A 234 -23.78 4.93 48.42
CA THR A 234 -22.43 4.53 48.88
C THR A 234 -22.48 3.82 50.23
N TYR A 235 -23.33 4.26 51.16
CA TYR A 235 -23.53 3.55 52.43
C TYR A 235 -24.08 2.14 52.21
N LEU A 236 -25.16 1.99 51.43
CA LEU A 236 -25.81 0.70 51.20
C LEU A 236 -24.84 -0.33 50.58
N MET A 237 -24.05 0.07 49.58
CA MET A 237 -23.02 -0.80 48.97
C MET A 237 -21.96 -1.29 49.97
N ALA A 238 -21.62 -0.46 50.95
CA ALA A 238 -20.60 -0.76 51.95
C ALA A 238 -21.14 -1.59 53.14
N VAL A 239 -22.46 -1.58 53.35
CA VAL A 239 -23.15 -2.41 54.36
C VAL A 239 -23.56 -3.77 53.79
N SER A 240 -24.12 -3.79 52.57
CA SER A 240 -24.55 -4.99 51.86
C SER A 240 -24.04 -4.93 50.41
N PRO A 241 -23.02 -5.71 50.05
CA PRO A 241 -22.52 -5.80 48.67
C PRO A 241 -23.57 -6.25 47.64
N GLN A 242 -24.67 -6.84 48.11
CA GLN A 242 -25.84 -7.21 47.31
C GLN A 242 -26.65 -5.98 46.87
N LEU A 243 -26.54 -4.85 47.58
CA LEU A 243 -27.15 -3.55 47.25
C LEU A 243 -26.23 -2.70 46.35
N GLY A 244 -25.68 -3.32 45.30
CA GLY A 244 -24.66 -2.75 44.42
C GLY A 244 -25.09 -1.53 43.60
N ALA A 245 -24.10 -0.79 43.09
CA ALA A 245 -24.27 0.47 42.33
C ALA A 245 -25.24 0.38 41.14
N ASP A 246 -25.28 -0.79 40.49
CA ASP A 246 -26.02 -1.00 39.24
C ASP A 246 -27.53 -1.24 39.45
N LEU A 247 -28.00 -1.30 40.71
CA LEU A 247 -29.42 -1.46 41.02
C LEU A 247 -30.21 -0.15 40.83
N THR A 248 -31.31 -0.22 40.08
CA THR A 248 -32.28 0.89 40.01
C THR A 248 -32.95 1.13 41.36
N THR A 249 -33.50 2.32 41.57
CA THR A 249 -34.20 2.69 42.81
C THR A 249 -35.26 1.67 43.24
N GLY A 250 -36.01 1.09 42.28
CA GLY A 250 -37.01 0.06 42.55
C GLY A 250 -36.42 -1.33 42.85
N GLU A 251 -35.19 -1.62 42.45
CA GLU A 251 -34.51 -2.88 42.79
C GLU A 251 -33.85 -2.80 44.17
N ILE A 252 -33.31 -1.63 44.55
CA ILE A 252 -32.76 -1.37 45.90
C ILE A 252 -33.85 -1.58 46.96
N THR A 253 -35.03 -0.96 46.81
CA THR A 253 -36.11 -1.08 47.81
C THR A 253 -36.63 -2.52 47.91
N ASN A 254 -36.77 -3.22 46.78
CA ASN A 254 -37.12 -4.63 46.75
C ASN A 254 -36.04 -5.56 47.33
N ALA A 255 -34.76 -5.19 47.29
CA ALA A 255 -33.67 -5.97 47.89
C ALA A 255 -33.60 -5.76 49.40
N VAL A 256 -33.69 -4.52 49.87
CA VAL A 256 -33.73 -4.15 51.30
C VAL A 256 -34.86 -4.85 52.06
N GLN A 257 -36.04 -4.99 51.43
CA GLN A 257 -37.15 -5.76 52.01
C GLN A 257 -36.84 -7.27 52.17
N ARG A 258 -35.99 -7.87 51.31
CA ARG A 258 -35.59 -9.28 51.41
C ARG A 258 -34.56 -9.52 52.52
N GLU A 259 -33.71 -8.52 52.79
CA GLU A 259 -32.66 -8.58 53.82
C GLU A 259 -33.18 -8.40 55.25
N ARG A 260 -34.51 -8.25 55.43
CA ARG A 260 -35.19 -8.05 56.73
C ARG A 260 -34.76 -6.79 57.48
N VAL A 261 -34.41 -5.73 56.74
CA VAL A 261 -34.28 -4.38 57.29
C VAL A 261 -35.62 -3.93 57.88
N GLU A 262 -35.56 -3.08 58.91
CA GLU A 262 -36.75 -2.51 59.56
C GLU A 262 -37.68 -1.83 58.53
N PRO A 263 -39.01 -2.06 58.57
CA PRO A 263 -39.93 -1.54 57.55
C PRO A 263 -39.93 -0.01 57.47
N ASP A 264 -39.78 0.68 58.60
CA ASP A 264 -39.69 2.14 58.68
C ASP A 264 -38.44 2.66 57.93
N ALA A 265 -37.28 2.03 58.15
CA ALA A 265 -36.04 2.38 57.47
C ALA A 265 -36.12 2.08 55.95
N ALA A 266 -36.79 0.99 55.55
CA ALA A 266 -37.04 0.68 54.15
C ALA A 266 -37.97 1.71 53.48
N ALA A 267 -39.00 2.19 54.19
CA ALA A 267 -39.91 3.23 53.71
C ALA A 267 -39.23 4.60 53.60
N ALA A 268 -38.42 4.99 54.59
CA ALA A 268 -37.63 6.22 54.57
C ALA A 268 -36.60 6.20 53.42
N LEU A 269 -35.94 5.06 53.18
CA LEU A 269 -35.04 4.87 52.03
C LEU A 269 -35.77 5.06 50.70
N GLU A 270 -36.96 4.44 50.55
CA GLU A 270 -37.77 4.61 49.35
C GLU A 270 -38.19 6.07 49.13
N GLN A 271 -38.59 6.77 50.18
CA GLN A 271 -38.95 8.19 50.13
C GLN A 271 -37.78 9.05 49.62
N VAL A 272 -36.58 8.86 50.18
CA VAL A 272 -35.37 9.63 49.80
C VAL A 272 -34.98 9.38 48.35
N LEU A 273 -34.93 8.12 47.91
CA LEU A 273 -34.52 7.80 46.55
C LEU A 273 -35.56 8.27 45.52
N ARG A 274 -36.87 8.14 45.81
CA ARG A 274 -37.94 8.68 44.95
C ARG A 274 -37.89 10.21 44.85
N ALA A 275 -37.64 10.92 45.96
CA ALA A 275 -37.51 12.37 45.95
C ALA A 275 -36.30 12.80 45.09
N ALA A 276 -35.16 12.13 45.24
CA ALA A 276 -33.99 12.40 44.42
C ALA A 276 -34.22 12.13 42.93
N ASP A 277 -34.91 11.05 42.55
CA ASP A 277 -35.20 10.74 41.15
C ASP A 277 -36.19 11.75 40.52
N LEU A 278 -37.18 12.25 41.28
CA LEU A 278 -38.07 13.33 40.82
C LEU A 278 -37.30 14.62 40.50
N VAL A 279 -36.33 15.01 41.33
CA VAL A 279 -35.48 16.18 41.08
C VAL A 279 -34.48 15.92 39.93
N LYS A 280 -33.82 14.76 39.92
CA LYS A 280 -32.82 14.36 38.91
C LYS A 280 -33.40 14.27 37.50
N PHE A 281 -34.61 13.72 37.35
CA PHE A 281 -35.19 13.34 36.05
C PHE A 281 -36.50 14.05 35.69
N ALA A 282 -37.44 14.23 36.63
CA ALA A 282 -38.74 14.84 36.35
C ALA A 282 -38.73 16.38 36.36
N ARG A 283 -37.58 17.01 36.63
CA ARG A 283 -37.41 18.47 36.80
C ARG A 283 -38.30 19.07 37.91
N TYR A 284 -38.59 18.27 38.94
CA TYR A 284 -39.29 18.75 40.12
C TYR A 284 -38.43 19.79 40.87
N SER A 285 -39.06 20.88 41.30
CA SER A 285 -38.44 21.88 42.18
C SER A 285 -39.06 21.72 43.56
N PRO A 286 -38.35 21.09 44.52
CA PRO A 286 -38.84 20.90 45.88
C PRO A 286 -38.80 22.20 46.68
N SER A 287 -39.40 22.19 47.86
CA SER A 287 -39.23 23.23 48.87
C SER A 287 -37.99 23.00 49.75
N GLU A 288 -37.49 24.06 50.42
CA GLU A 288 -36.42 23.94 51.42
C GLU A 288 -36.77 22.96 52.54
N LEU A 289 -38.05 22.90 52.93
CA LEU A 289 -38.58 22.00 53.95
C LEU A 289 -38.57 20.53 53.47
N GLU A 290 -38.87 20.27 52.20
CA GLU A 290 -38.74 18.95 51.59
C GLU A 290 -37.26 18.52 51.46
N ALA A 291 -36.36 19.47 51.17
CA ALA A 291 -34.92 19.20 51.12
C ALA A 291 -34.36 18.81 52.50
N GLU A 292 -34.71 19.57 53.54
CA GLU A 292 -34.34 19.25 54.94
C GLU A 292 -34.95 17.91 55.39
N ALA A 293 -36.24 17.66 55.10
CA ALA A 293 -36.91 16.41 55.45
C ALA A 293 -36.31 15.19 54.70
N THR A 294 -35.88 15.38 53.45
CA THR A 294 -35.16 14.34 52.68
C THR A 294 -33.78 14.07 53.29
N TRP A 295 -33.08 15.11 53.73
CA TRP A 295 -31.78 14.98 54.40
C TRP A 295 -31.90 14.27 55.75
N SER A 296 -32.89 14.62 56.58
CA SER A 296 -33.12 13.96 57.87
C SER A 296 -33.52 12.50 57.70
N ALA A 297 -34.35 12.17 56.70
CA ALA A 297 -34.69 10.79 56.38
C ALA A 297 -33.47 10.00 55.87
N ALA A 298 -32.61 10.60 55.02
CA ALA A 298 -31.39 9.95 54.54
C ALA A 298 -30.42 9.63 55.70
N ARG A 299 -30.29 10.56 56.64
CA ARG A 299 -29.52 10.39 57.88
C ARG A 299 -30.11 9.27 58.76
N GLU A 300 -31.41 9.27 58.98
CA GLU A 300 -32.10 8.26 59.78
C GLU A 300 -31.91 6.84 59.22
N VAL A 301 -31.94 6.66 57.89
CA VAL A 301 -31.65 5.37 57.25
C VAL A 301 -30.22 4.90 57.53
N ILE A 302 -29.23 5.81 57.54
CA ILE A 302 -27.82 5.49 57.82
C ILE A 302 -27.58 5.19 59.32
N GLU A 303 -28.36 5.80 60.21
CA GLU A 303 -28.33 5.52 61.64
C GLU A 303 -29.08 4.21 62.00
N ARG A 304 -30.20 3.88 61.34
CA ARG A 304 -31.00 2.66 61.58
C ARG A 304 -30.44 1.39 60.92
N ILE A 305 -29.89 1.48 59.69
CA ILE A 305 -29.27 0.33 59.02
C ILE A 305 -27.88 0.10 59.63
N GLU A 306 -27.66 -1.06 60.23
CA GLU A 306 -26.38 -1.44 60.86
C GLU A 306 -25.43 -2.09 59.83
N PRO A 307 -24.13 -1.71 59.77
CA PRO A 307 -23.16 -2.41 58.93
C PRO A 307 -23.08 -3.90 59.27
N ALA A 308 -23.01 -4.74 58.23
CA ALA A 308 -22.74 -6.16 58.39
C ALA A 308 -21.43 -6.32 59.17
N ARG A 309 -21.51 -6.91 60.37
CA ARG A 309 -20.30 -7.24 61.15
C ARG A 309 -19.41 -8.10 60.26
N PRO A 310 -18.12 -7.73 60.05
CA PRO A 310 -17.21 -8.57 59.30
C PRO A 310 -17.17 -9.94 59.97
N ALA A 311 -17.59 -10.98 59.24
CA ALA A 311 -17.60 -12.35 59.74
C ALA A 311 -16.18 -12.73 60.18
N ASP A 312 -16.08 -13.50 61.27
CA ASP A 312 -14.85 -13.70 62.00
C ASP A 312 -13.71 -14.15 61.07
N ALA A 313 -12.77 -13.25 60.84
CA ALA A 313 -11.60 -13.51 60.01
C ALA A 313 -10.67 -14.45 60.80
N GLU A 314 -10.89 -15.75 60.68
CA GLU A 314 -10.00 -16.79 61.20
C GLU A 314 -8.58 -16.51 60.72
N LEU A 315 -7.76 -15.98 61.62
CA LEU A 315 -6.35 -15.74 61.37
C LEU A 315 -5.70 -17.10 61.11
N PRO A 316 -5.17 -17.38 59.89
CA PRO A 316 -4.55 -18.67 59.61
C PRO A 316 -3.41 -18.89 60.58
N GLY A 317 -3.47 -20.01 61.31
CA GLY A 317 -2.79 -20.16 62.59
C GLY A 317 -1.28 -19.91 62.54
N VAL A 318 -0.79 -19.11 63.49
CA VAL A 318 0.64 -18.97 63.76
C VAL A 318 1.13 -20.30 64.32
N ALA A 319 1.71 -21.14 63.45
CA ALA A 319 2.43 -22.33 63.87
C ALA A 319 3.70 -21.92 64.63
N ALA A 320 3.95 -22.60 65.75
CA ALA A 320 5.14 -22.48 66.60
C ALA A 320 5.90 -23.81 66.62
#